data_AF-T0ZRP5-F1
#
_entry.id   AF-T0ZRP5-F1
#
_cell.length_a   1.000
_cell.length_b   1.000
_cell.length_c   1.000
_cell.angle_alpha   90.00
_cell.angle_beta   90.00
_cell.angle_gamma   90.00
#
_symmetry.space_group_name_H-M   'P 1'
#
loop_
_entity.id
_entity.type
_entity.pdbx_description
1 polymer ?
#
loop_
_entity_poly.entity_id
_entity_poly.type
_entity_poly.pdbx_seq_one_letter_code
_entity_poly.pdbx_strand_id
1 'polypeptide(L)' 'MFDPNVPLPSKAQVWIDFDGTISREDVLDELVSRFASNDSWKLVEERWRTGLIGSAECLRSEFGDPKR' A
#
# COMPACT_ATOMS: atom_id res chain seq x y z
N MET A 1 -16.05 -2.55 9.33
CA MET A 1 -16.03 -1.26 10.03
C MET A 1 -17.22 -0.47 9.53
N PHE A 2 -18.30 -0.38 10.29
CA PHE A 2 -19.46 0.45 9.93
C PHE A 2 -19.22 1.84 10.52
N ASP A 3 -19.01 2.83 9.66
CA ASP A 3 -19.01 4.23 10.09
C ASP A 3 -20.47 4.70 10.13
N PRO A 4 -21.02 5.04 11.32
CA PRO A 4 -22.40 5.49 11.45
C PRO A 4 -22.68 6.83 10.74
N ASN A 5 -21.65 7.55 10.30
CA ASN A 5 -21.77 8.82 9.59
C ASN A 5 -21.89 8.66 8.07
N VAL A 6 -21.70 7.47 7.53
CA VAL A 6 -21.85 7.22 6.10
C VAL A 6 -23.33 6.92 5.81
N PRO A 7 -24.05 7.75 5.03
CA PRO A 7 -25.46 7.52 4.74
C PRO A 7 -25.65 6.20 3.99
N LEU A 8 -26.72 5.47 4.35
CA LEU A 8 -27.07 4.21 3.70
C LEU A 8 -27.42 4.45 2.22
N PRO A 9 -26.87 3.66 1.29
CA PRO A 9 -27.16 3.84 -0.12
C PRO A 9 -28.58 3.38 -0.46
N SER A 10 -29.23 4.09 -1.38
CA SER A 10 -30.58 3.77 -1.86
C SER A 10 -30.62 2.56 -2.81
N LYS A 11 -29.48 2.09 -3.32
CA LYS A 11 -29.37 0.93 -4.22
C LYS A 11 -28.25 -0.02 -3.86
N ALA A 12 -27.01 0.47 -3.79
CA ALA A 12 -25.85 -0.37 -3.48
C ALA A 12 -24.71 0.43 -2.86
N GLN A 13 -23.94 -0.23 -2.00
CA GLN A 13 -22.62 0.18 -1.54
C GLN A 13 -21.61 -0.85 -1.98
N VAL A 14 -20.44 -0.43 -2.45
CA VAL A 14 -19.35 -1.34 -2.80
C VAL A 14 -18.10 -0.89 -2.08
N TRP A 15 -17.46 -1.84 -1.40
CA TRP A 15 -16.12 -1.71 -0.86
C TRP A 15 -15.21 -2.45 -1.81
N ILE A 16 -14.32 -1.73 -2.47
CA ILE A 16 -13.46 -2.28 -3.50
C ILE A 16 -12.05 -1.80 -3.26
N ASP A 17 -11.12 -2.72 -3.46
CA ASP A 17 -9.70 -2.42 -3.43
C ASP A 17 -9.30 -1.60 -4.67
N PHE A 18 -8.16 -0.92 -4.59
CA PHE A 18 -7.66 -0.12 -5.71
C PHE A 18 -6.60 -0.90 -6.52
N ASP A 19 -5.52 -1.31 -5.85
CA ASP A 19 -4.35 -1.89 -6.49
C ASP A 19 -4.65 -3.27 -7.09
N GLY A 20 -4.33 -3.47 -8.36
CA GLY A 20 -4.64 -4.71 -9.11
C GLY A 20 -6.14 -4.99 -9.29
N THR A 21 -7.02 -4.12 -8.81
CA THR A 21 -8.48 -4.25 -8.93
C THR A 21 -9.06 -3.17 -9.84
N ILE A 22 -8.81 -1.90 -9.52
CA ILE A 22 -9.12 -0.76 -10.39
C ILE A 22 -7.91 -0.45 -11.28
N SER A 23 -6.71 -0.41 -10.70
CA SER A 23 -5.48 -0.33 -11.47
C SER A 23 -5.14 -1.70 -12.07
N ARG A 24 -4.27 -1.70 -13.09
CA ARG A 24 -3.80 -2.95 -13.73
C ARG A 24 -2.76 -3.69 -12.90
N GLU A 25 -1.93 -2.93 -12.19
CA GLU A 25 -0.80 -3.40 -11.40
C GLU A 25 -0.84 -2.71 -10.04
N ASP A 26 -0.02 -3.17 -9.10
CA ASP A 26 0.20 -2.47 -7.83
C ASP A 26 0.90 -1.13 -8.10
N VAL A 27 0.21 -0.02 -7.78
CA VAL A 27 0.72 1.31 -8.10
C VAL A 27 1.91 1.67 -7.22
N LEU A 28 1.95 1.18 -5.98
CA LEU A 28 3.06 1.44 -5.08
C LEU A 28 4.35 0.80 -5.62
N ASP A 29 4.29 -0.47 -6.01
CA ASP A 29 5.43 -1.19 -6.58
C ASP A 29 5.98 -0.47 -7.83
N GLU A 30 5.08 -0.03 -8.72
CA GLU A 30 5.43 0.73 -9.91
C GLU A 30 6.10 2.07 -9.59
N LEU A 31 5.63 2.78 -8.55
CA LEU A 31 6.24 4.05 -8.12
C LEU A 31 7.64 3.82 -7.53
N VAL A 32 7.78 2.89 -6.59
CA VAL A 32 9.05 2.63 -5.91
C VAL A 32 10.09 2.11 -6.91
N SER A 33 9.72 1.16 -7.77
CA SER A 33 10.59 0.63 -8.84
C SER A 33 11.14 1.71 -9.76
N ARG A 34 10.32 2.72 -10.12
CA ARG A 34 10.70 3.77 -11.08
C ARG A 34 11.45 4.95 -10.44
N PHE A 35 11.14 5.28 -9.19
CA PHE A 35 11.56 6.56 -8.58
C PHE A 35 12.41 6.43 -7.33
N ALA A 36 12.62 5.22 -6.79
CA ALA A 36 13.51 5.05 -5.64
C ALA A 36 14.94 5.50 -5.99
N SER A 37 15.57 6.19 -5.04
CA SER A 37 16.95 6.66 -5.20
C SER A 37 17.98 5.53 -5.21
N ASN A 38 17.61 4.36 -4.69
CA ASN A 38 18.41 3.15 -4.66
C ASN A 38 17.52 1.91 -4.44
N ASP A 39 18.12 0.72 -4.54
CA ASP A 39 17.45 -0.58 -4.45
C ASP A 39 17.20 -1.09 -3.01
N SER A 40 17.41 -0.29 -1.97
CA SER A 40 17.24 -0.75 -0.58
C SER A 40 15.82 -1.19 -0.24
N TRP A 41 14.82 -0.69 -0.96
CA TRP A 41 13.42 -1.08 -0.82
C TRP A 41 13.21 -2.59 -1.06
N LYS A 42 14.01 -3.23 -1.94
CA LYS A 42 13.91 -4.68 -2.22
C LYS A 42 14.16 -5.54 -0.98
N LEU A 43 15.06 -5.08 -0.10
CA LEU A 43 15.33 -5.77 1.17
C LEU A 43 14.17 -5.62 2.15
N VAL A 44 13.48 -4.46 2.13
CA VAL A 44 12.30 -4.21 2.96
C VAL A 44 11.15 -5.11 2.48
N GLU A 45 10.92 -5.17 1.17
CA GLU A 45 9.93 -6.05 0.53
C GLU A 45 10.14 -7.51 0.95
N GLU A 46 11.37 -8.02 0.83
CA GLU A 46 11.68 -9.40 1.23
C GLU A 46 11.40 -9.68 2.71
N ARG A 47 11.68 -8.71 3.60
CA ARG A 47 11.36 -8.84 5.03
C ARG A 47 9.86 -8.89 5.27
N TRP A 48 9.08 -8.15 4.49
CA TRP A 48 7.63 -8.21 4.56
C TRP A 48 7.10 -9.54 4.01
N ARG A 49 7.56 -9.99 2.83
CA ARG A 49 7.15 -11.28 2.23
C ARG A 49 7.46 -12.48 3.12
N THR A 50 8.57 -12.44 3.85
CA THR A 50 8.96 -13.48 4.81
C THR A 50 8.24 -13.37 6.16
N GLY A 51 7.39 -12.35 6.34
CA GLY A 51 6.62 -12.13 7.57
C GLY A 51 7.44 -11.56 8.73
N LEU A 52 8.66 -11.09 8.48
CA LEU A 52 9.52 -10.49 9.51
C LEU A 52 9.01 -9.12 9.97
N ILE A 53 8.39 -8.36 9.06
CA ILE A 53 7.77 -7.05 9.34
C ILE A 53 6.34 -7.00 8.80
N GLY A 54 5.51 -6.13 9.38
CA GLY A 54 4.15 -5.87 8.90
C GLY A 54 4.10 -4.87 7.74
N SER A 55 2.99 -4.85 6.99
CA SER A 55 2.80 -3.96 5.82
C SER A 55 2.97 -2.47 6.16
N ALA A 56 2.51 -2.04 7.33
CA ALA A 56 2.65 -0.66 7.77
C ALA A 56 4.11 -0.26 8.05
N GLU A 57 4.97 -1.20 8.42
CA GLU A 57 6.41 -0.96 8.61
C GLU A 57 7.14 -1.02 7.26
N CYS A 58 6.75 -1.95 6.38
CA CYS A 58 7.23 -2.06 5.01
C CYS A 58 7.07 -0.72 4.27
N LEU A 59 5.83 -0.24 4.20
CA LEU A 59 5.48 1.00 3.50
C LEU A 59 6.27 2.21 4.01
N ARG A 60 6.41 2.35 5.34
CA ARG A 60 7.19 3.46 5.93
C ARG A 60 8.67 3.38 5.55
N SER A 61 9.22 2.17 5.45
CA SER A 61 10.62 1.96 5.17
C SER A 61 10.97 2.17 3.69
N GLU A 62 10.03 1.89 2.77
CA GLU A 62 10.19 2.10 1.32
C GLU A 62 10.26 3.59 0.94
N PHE A 63 9.46 4.44 1.58
CA PHE A 63 9.48 5.88 1.36
C PHE A 63 10.51 6.63 2.21
N GLY A 64 11.16 5.92 3.16
CA GLY A 64 12.08 6.50 4.13
C GLY A 64 11.37 7.22 5.28
N ASP A 65 12.09 7.39 6.39
CA ASP A 65 11.64 8.22 7.51
C ASP A 65 11.63 9.69 7.07
N PRO A 66 10.49 10.43 7.12
CA PRO A 66 10.42 11.84 6.76
C PRO A 66 11.33 12.77 7.60
N LYS A 67 12.07 12.24 8.58
CA LYS A 67 13.08 12.95 9.38
C LYS A 67 14.51 12.90 8.83
N ARG A 68 14.74 12.30 7.66
CA ARG A 68 16.04 12.36 6.96
C ARG A 68 15.99 13.22 5.70
#